data_AF-A0A2D6D3E6-F1
#
_entry.id   AF-A0A2D6D3E6-F1
#
_cell.length_a   1.000
_cell.length_b   1.000
_cell.length_c   1.000
_cell.angle_alpha   90.00
_cell.angle_beta   90.00
_cell.angle_gamma   90.00
#
_symmetry.space_group_name_H-M   'P 1'
#
loop_
_entity.id
_entity.type
_entity.pdbx_description
1 polymer ?
#
loop_
_entity_poly.entity_id
_entity_poly.type
_entity_poly.pdbx_seq_one_letter_code
_entity_poly.pdbx_strand_id
1 'polypeptide(L)' 'MTVYLGSDDHLGQTSLGDVDVYPHPLDDLAAIRNPGGHPYEFYQKCGYAVVGMLPDANGFGKPDIFLAKRIGRGP' A
#
# COMPACT_ATOMS: atom_id res chain seq x y z
N MET A 1 12.80 15.61 6.27
CA MET A 1 11.49 15.31 6.87
C MET A 1 10.68 14.44 5.93
N THR A 2 10.04 13.41 6.45
CA THR A 2 9.20 12.45 5.71
C THR A 2 7.79 12.48 6.28
N VAL A 3 6.80 12.47 5.41
CA VAL A 3 5.40 12.23 5.77
C VAL A 3 5.05 10.81 5.31
N TYR A 4 4.40 10.04 6.17
CA TYR A 4 3.92 8.70 5.84
C TYR A 4 2.43 8.59 6.15
N LEU A 5 1.78 7.60 5.54
CA LEU A 5 0.38 7.26 5.75
C LEU A 5 0.15 5.76 5.52
N GLY A 6 -0.88 5.23 6.17
CA GLY A 6 -1.51 3.94 5.83
C GLY A 6 -2.73 4.19 4.95
N SER A 7 -2.99 3.25 4.06
CA SER A 7 -4.14 3.21 3.16
C SER A 7 -4.62 1.77 3.12
N ASP A 8 -5.60 1.46 3.96
CA ASP A 8 -6.19 0.13 4.12
C ASP A 8 -6.93 -0.35 2.88
N ASP A 9 -6.77 -1.63 2.53
CA ASP A 9 -7.57 -2.28 1.49
C ASP A 9 -8.69 -3.13 2.09
N HIS A 10 -9.59 -2.51 2.85
CA HIS A 10 -10.70 -3.22 3.51
C HIS A 10 -11.78 -3.75 2.54
N LEU A 11 -11.81 -3.24 1.31
CA LEU A 11 -12.85 -3.52 0.31
C LEU A 11 -12.35 -4.38 -0.85
N GLY A 12 -11.15 -4.94 -0.77
CA GLY A 12 -10.62 -5.82 -1.83
C GLY A 12 -10.39 -5.09 -3.16
N GLN A 13 -10.01 -3.81 -3.11
CA GLN A 13 -9.88 -2.95 -4.29
C GLN A 13 -8.52 -3.06 -4.97
N THR A 14 -7.51 -3.62 -4.30
CA THR A 14 -6.20 -3.92 -4.89
C THR A 14 -6.02 -5.41 -5.11
N SER A 15 -4.97 -5.80 -5.84
CA SER A 15 -4.58 -7.21 -5.96
C SER A 15 -4.08 -7.86 -4.65
N LEU A 16 -4.00 -7.09 -3.55
CA LEU A 16 -3.57 -7.56 -2.23
C LEU A 16 -4.74 -7.84 -1.28
N GLY A 17 -5.95 -7.40 -1.65
CA GLY A 17 -7.15 -7.61 -0.85
C GLY A 17 -7.79 -8.98 -1.11
N ASP A 18 -8.41 -9.54 -0.07
CA ASP A 18 -9.07 -10.85 -0.04
C ASP A 18 -8.19 -12.03 -0.49
N VAL A 19 -6.86 -11.92 -0.33
CA VAL A 19 -5.88 -12.97 -0.64
C VAL A 19 -4.89 -13.21 0.51
N ASP A 20 -4.33 -14.42 0.58
CA ASP A 20 -3.19 -14.71 1.46
C ASP A 20 -1.88 -14.32 0.75
N VAL A 21 -1.23 -13.27 1.26
CA VAL A 21 0.03 -12.73 0.73
C VAL A 21 1.27 -13.42 1.31
N TYR A 22 1.09 -14.37 2.23
CA TYR A 22 2.21 -15.18 2.70
C TYR A 22 2.48 -16.36 1.75
N PRO A 23 3.75 -16.79 1.62
CA PRO A 23 4.93 -16.37 2.38
C PRO A 23 5.73 -15.22 1.72
N HIS A 24 5.24 -14.63 0.62
CA HIS A 24 5.99 -13.69 -0.22
C HIS A 24 5.37 -12.27 -0.32
N PRO A 25 5.06 -11.60 0.81
CA PRO A 25 4.27 -10.37 0.80
C PRO A 25 4.93 -9.24 -0.02
N LEU A 26 6.26 -9.17 -0.04
CA LEU A 26 6.95 -8.12 -0.81
C LEU A 26 6.89 -8.36 -2.32
N ASP A 27 6.80 -9.61 -2.76
CA ASP A 27 6.66 -9.93 -4.19
C ASP A 27 5.25 -9.56 -4.67
N ASP A 28 4.23 -9.86 -3.87
CA ASP A 28 2.84 -9.45 -4.13
C ASP A 28 2.70 -7.92 -4.13
N LEU A 29 3.31 -7.24 -3.15
CA LEU A 29 3.34 -5.78 -3.08
C LEU A 29 4.04 -5.15 -4.28
N ALA A 30 5.15 -5.74 -4.75
CA ALA A 30 5.87 -5.27 -5.93
C ALA A 30 5.04 -5.42 -7.22
N ALA A 31 4.13 -6.40 -7.26
CA ALA A 31 3.22 -6.67 -8.37
C ALA A 31 1.82 -6.04 -8.20
N ILE A 32 1.63 -5.13 -7.24
CA ILE A 32 0.32 -4.54 -6.90
C ILE A 32 -0.39 -3.95 -8.12
N ARG A 33 -1.70 -4.24 -8.23
CA ARG A 33 -2.61 -3.68 -9.23
C ARG A 33 -3.81 -3.04 -8.56
N ASN A 34 -4.44 -2.09 -9.25
CA ASN A 34 -5.57 -1.33 -8.73
C ASN A 34 -6.88 -1.52 -9.53
N PRO A 35 -7.46 -2.72 -9.60
CA PRO A 35 -8.69 -2.95 -10.36
C PRO A 35 -9.90 -2.20 -9.79
N GLY A 36 -9.93 -1.95 -8.49
CA GLY A 36 -11.05 -1.35 -7.77
C GLY A 36 -10.94 0.17 -7.53
N GLY A 37 -9.88 0.82 -8.02
CA GLY A 37 -9.70 2.26 -7.85
C GLY A 37 -9.38 2.69 -6.42
N HIS A 38 -8.64 1.86 -5.69
CA HIS A 38 -8.10 2.14 -4.35
C HIS A 38 -7.30 3.46 -4.31
N PRO A 39 -7.37 4.24 -3.21
CA PRO A 39 -6.75 5.56 -3.11
C PRO A 39 -5.21 5.57 -3.11
N TYR A 40 -4.52 4.43 -3.05
CA TYR A 40 -3.05 4.41 -3.07
C TYR A 40 -2.47 5.11 -4.31
N GLU A 41 -3.11 4.98 -5.49
CA GLU A 41 -2.67 5.66 -6.72
C GLU A 41 -2.92 7.17 -6.69
N PHE A 42 -3.91 7.65 -5.93
CA PHE A 42 -4.08 9.09 -5.70
C PHE A 42 -2.87 9.65 -4.97
N TYR A 43 -2.41 8.98 -3.91
CA TYR A 43 -1.21 9.40 -3.18
C TYR A 43 0.06 9.29 -4.04
N GLN A 44 0.17 8.27 -4.90
CA GLN A 44 1.25 8.19 -5.88
C GLN A 44 1.26 9.40 -6.84
N LYS A 45 0.10 9.85 -7.33
CA LYS A 45 -0.01 11.09 -8.13
C LYS A 45 0.40 12.34 -7.33
N CYS A 46 0.22 12.33 -6.02
CA CYS A 46 0.74 13.36 -5.12
C CYS A 46 2.25 13.23 -4.82
N GLY A 47 2.94 12.23 -5.38
CA GLY A 47 4.39 12.02 -5.23
C GLY A 47 4.78 11.21 -3.99
N TYR A 48 3.85 10.43 -3.42
CA TYR A 48 4.19 9.41 -2.43
C TYR A 48 4.65 8.12 -3.12
N ALA A 49 5.52 7.36 -2.47
CA ALA A 49 5.90 6.02 -2.89
C ALA A 49 5.27 4.99 -1.95
N VAL A 50 4.87 3.84 -2.47
CA VAL A 50 4.59 2.66 -1.65
C VAL A 50 5.91 2.21 -1.03
N VAL A 51 5.95 2.06 0.29
CA VAL A 51 7.17 1.72 1.05
C VAL A 51 7.05 0.43 1.86
N GLY A 52 5.86 -0.16 1.91
CA GLY A 52 5.60 -1.43 2.59
C GLY A 52 4.11 -1.71 2.69
N MET A 53 3.79 -2.83 3.33
CA MET A 53 2.44 -3.15 3.75
C MET A 53 2.48 -3.95 5.06
N LEU A 54 1.36 -3.99 5.76
CA LEU A 54 1.12 -4.89 6.87
C LEU A 54 0.05 -5.91 6.46
N PRO A 55 0.42 -7.18 6.18
CA PRO A 55 -0.54 -8.24 5.94
C PRO A 55 -1.51 -8.39 7.11
N ASP A 56 -2.78 -8.63 6.80
CA ASP A 56 -3.85 -8.89 7.76
C ASP A 56 -4.04 -7.82 8.86
N ALA A 57 -3.58 -6.58 8.62
CA ALA A 57 -3.71 -5.46 9.56
C ALA A 57 -5.13 -5.29 10.09
N ASN A 58 -6.11 -5.62 9.24
CA ASN A 58 -7.52 -5.44 9.47
C ASN A 58 -8.32 -6.76 9.41
N GLY A 59 -7.64 -7.89 9.59
CA GLY A 59 -8.19 -9.24 9.42
C GLY A 59 -7.68 -9.91 8.14
N PHE A 60 -7.96 -11.21 8.01
CA PHE A 60 -7.45 -12.04 6.91
C PHE A 60 -7.70 -11.42 5.53
N GLY A 61 -6.64 -11.24 4.74
CA GLY A 61 -6.68 -10.66 3.40
C GLY A 61 -7.01 -9.17 3.38
N LYS A 62 -6.92 -8.47 4.51
CA LYS A 62 -7.20 -7.02 4.60
C LYS A 62 -5.94 -6.26 5.03
N PRO A 63 -4.99 -6.05 4.10
CA PRO A 63 -3.73 -5.40 4.41
C PRO A 63 -3.91 -3.88 4.62
N ASP A 64 -2.91 -3.28 5.25
CA ASP A 64 -2.68 -1.82 5.20
C ASP A 64 -1.48 -1.53 4.29
N ILE A 65 -1.63 -0.63 3.32
CA ILE A 65 -0.56 -0.24 2.39
C ILE A 65 0.11 1.03 2.90
N PHE A 66 1.41 0.97 3.21
CA PHE A 66 2.16 2.13 3.66
C PHE A 66 2.75 2.92 2.50
N LEU A 67 2.49 4.23 2.52
CA LEU A 67 3.06 5.18 1.59
C LEU A 67 3.86 6.26 2.31
N ALA A 68 4.92 6.76 1.68
CA ALA A 68 5.72 7.85 2.24
C ALA A 68 6.24 8.81 1.18
N LYS A 69 6.42 10.08 1.56
CA LYS A 69 6.98 11.15 0.75
C LYS A 69 7.99 11.96 1.54
N ARG A 70 9.17 12.19 0.96
CA ARG A 70 10.13 13.17 1.48
C ARG A 70 9.64 14.58 1.11
N ILE A 71 9.50 15.47 2.09
CA ILE A 71 8.95 16.83 1.88
C ILE A 71 10.00 17.95 2.01
N GLY A 72 11.22 17.63 2.42
CA GLY A 72 12.36 18.54 2.37
C GLY A 72 13.30 18.19 1.23
N ARG A 73 14.10 19.17 0.77
CA ARG A 73 15.28 18.87 -0.05
C ARG A 73 16.30 18.13 0.82
N GLY A 74 16.87 17.04 0.28
CA GLY A 74 18.03 16.40 0.91
C GLY A 74 19.23 17.36 0.90
N PRO A 75 20.36 17.01 1.54
CA PRO A 75 21.63 17.62 1.18
C PRO A 75 21.89 17.50 -0.33
#